data_AF-C0NNB7-F1
#
_entry.id   AF-C0NNB7-F1
#
_cell.length_a   1.000
_cell.length_b   1.000
_cell.length_c   1.000
_cell.angle_alpha   90.00
_cell.angle_beta   90.00
_cell.angle_gamma   90.00
#
_symmetry.space_group_name_H-M   'P 1'
#
loop_
_entity.id
_entity.type
_entity.pdbx_description
1 polymer ?
#
loop_
_entity_poly.entity_id
_entity_poly.type
_entity_poly.pdbx_seq_one_letter_code
_entity_poly.pdbx_strand_id
1 'polypeptide(L)'
;MKPIFAFFLLILSVAGQVNNTKSCPSELAKGFEFPHLIIPIDSEAPDVARGTSYNGKITPTVSSIFNFDIPSAININQTLTCSLWFLFPERNYRFSGDGLVKFSRLEAPATLVTSYANAPAVQEELQIATLVPGRKYNVTSFECPAGQAIAFRLDNAGSTELDYFQDYNEPPLLPLELAFTSPNVDEG
;
A
#
# COMPACT_ATOMS: atom_id res chain seq x y z
N MET A 1 -9.31 15.50 -68.37
CA MET A 1 -7.89 15.15 -68.63
C MET A 1 -7.45 14.13 -67.59
N LYS A 2 -6.78 13.06 -68.06
CA LYS A 2 -6.19 11.97 -67.29
C LYS A 2 -4.68 12.25 -67.14
N PRO A 3 -4.06 11.87 -66.02
CA PRO A 3 -2.89 10.96 -66.09
C PRO A 3 -3.02 9.90 -64.97
N ILE A 4 -3.07 8.58 -65.21
CA ILE A 4 -2.00 7.63 -65.57
C ILE A 4 -0.64 7.95 -64.91
N PHE A 5 -0.38 7.30 -63.78
CA PHE A 5 0.93 6.71 -63.48
C PHE A 5 0.69 5.33 -62.85
N ALA A 6 1.22 4.33 -63.55
CA ALA A 6 1.43 2.98 -63.06
C ALA A 6 2.90 2.85 -62.67
N PHE A 7 3.20 2.13 -61.58
CA PHE A 7 4.28 1.14 -61.43
C PHE A 7 4.30 0.70 -59.95
N PHE A 8 3.92 -0.56 -59.68
CA PHE A 8 4.82 -1.65 -59.27
C PHE A 8 5.61 -1.36 -57.97
N LEU A 9 5.32 -2.07 -56.88
CA LEU A 9 6.03 -3.31 -56.53
C LEU A 9 5.43 -3.97 -55.27
N LEU A 10 5.35 -5.29 -55.38
CA LEU A 10 4.96 -6.29 -54.39
C LEU A 10 6.05 -6.41 -53.30
N ILE A 11 5.69 -6.42 -52.02
CA ILE A 11 6.50 -7.08 -50.98
C ILE A 11 5.57 -7.85 -50.04
N LEU A 12 5.67 -9.18 -50.07
CA LEU A 12 5.16 -10.05 -49.02
C LEU A 12 5.99 -9.80 -47.75
N SER A 13 5.33 -9.53 -46.63
CA SER A 13 5.93 -9.75 -45.32
C SER A 13 4.94 -10.49 -44.43
N VAL A 14 5.41 -11.66 -43.99
CA VAL A 14 4.77 -12.67 -43.15
C VAL A 14 4.10 -12.06 -41.92
N ALA A 15 2.84 -12.45 -41.66
CA ALA A 15 2.19 -12.21 -40.39
C ALA A 15 2.91 -13.00 -39.28
N GLY A 16 3.81 -12.31 -38.58
CA GLY A 16 4.43 -12.81 -37.36
C GLY A 16 3.36 -13.05 -36.29
N GLN A 17 3.39 -14.25 -35.72
CA GLN A 17 2.53 -14.68 -34.61
C GLN A 17 2.72 -13.74 -33.41
N VAL A 18 1.65 -13.09 -32.95
CA VAL A 18 1.65 -12.43 -31.64
C VAL A 18 1.51 -13.55 -30.60
N ASN A 19 2.61 -13.88 -29.95
CA ASN A 19 2.62 -14.77 -28.79
C ASN A 19 1.67 -14.16 -27.75
N ASN A 20 0.50 -14.77 -27.58
CA ASN A 20 -0.43 -14.48 -26.51
C ASN A 20 0.15 -15.05 -25.20
N THR A 21 1.28 -14.50 -24.75
CA THR A 21 1.68 -14.67 -23.37
C THR A 21 0.58 -14.00 -22.57
N LYS A 22 -0.25 -14.83 -21.92
CA LYS A 22 -1.15 -14.39 -20.87
C LYS A 22 -0.29 -13.78 -19.77
N SER A 23 0.08 -12.51 -19.89
CA SER A 23 0.33 -11.72 -18.70
C SER A 23 -1.04 -11.62 -18.05
N CYS A 24 -1.18 -12.19 -16.85
CA CYS A 24 -2.24 -11.73 -15.98
C CYS A 24 -1.98 -10.23 -15.82
N PRO A 25 -2.88 -9.34 -16.27
CA PRO A 25 -2.82 -7.97 -15.81
C PRO A 25 -3.17 -8.09 -14.33
N SER A 26 -2.17 -8.15 -13.46
CA SER A 26 -2.34 -7.66 -12.09
C SER A 26 -2.32 -6.13 -12.17
N GLU A 27 -3.16 -5.57 -13.04
CA GLU A 27 -3.49 -4.17 -13.00
C GLU A 27 -4.45 -4.08 -11.82
N LEU A 28 -3.98 -3.51 -10.72
CA LEU A 28 -4.92 -2.98 -9.75
C LEU A 28 -5.67 -1.90 -10.51
N ALA A 29 -6.89 -2.24 -10.93
CA ALA A 29 -7.78 -1.33 -11.63
C ALA A 29 -8.19 -0.12 -10.77
N LYS A 30 -7.71 -0.03 -9.54
CA LYS A 30 -7.95 1.07 -8.60
C LYS A 30 -6.57 1.62 -8.25
N GLY A 31 -6.36 2.94 -8.37
CA GLY A 31 -5.07 3.61 -8.16
C GLY A 31 -4.59 3.60 -6.70
N PHE A 32 -4.67 2.47 -6.01
CA PHE A 32 -4.19 2.25 -4.66
C PHE A 32 -3.91 0.76 -4.39
N GLU A 33 -3.09 0.49 -3.37
CA GLU A 33 -2.92 -0.81 -2.72
C GLU A 33 -3.48 -0.81 -1.29
N PHE A 34 -3.81 -1.98 -0.78
CA PHE A 34 -4.13 -2.21 0.62
C PHE A 34 -3.14 -3.20 1.25
N PRO A 35 -3.03 -3.27 2.60
CA PRO A 35 -2.10 -4.20 3.23
C PRO A 35 -2.39 -5.66 2.86
N HIS A 36 -1.40 -6.37 2.32
CA HIS A 36 -1.49 -7.80 2.01
C HIS A 36 -1.12 -8.69 3.19
N LEU A 37 -0.44 -8.12 4.18
CA LEU A 37 -0.14 -8.78 5.46
C LEU A 37 -0.22 -7.75 6.58
N ILE A 38 -0.95 -8.10 7.64
CA ILE A 38 -1.01 -7.31 8.88
C ILE A 38 -0.49 -8.19 10.01
N ILE A 39 0.63 -7.80 10.62
CA ILE A 39 1.25 -8.53 11.74
C ILE A 39 1.15 -7.69 13.03
N PRO A 40 0.41 -8.15 14.04
CA PRO A 40 0.46 -7.57 15.37
C PRO A 40 1.72 -8.07 16.10
N ILE A 41 2.53 -7.13 16.59
CA ILE A 41 3.69 -7.40 17.45
C ILE A 41 3.43 -6.84 18.84
N ASP A 42 3.92 -7.52 19.87
CA ASP A 42 3.61 -7.20 21.27
C ASP A 42 4.88 -7.15 22.11
N SER A 43 5.18 -6.00 22.70
CA SER A 43 6.37 -5.81 23.53
C SER A 43 6.32 -6.61 24.83
N GLU A 44 5.13 -6.99 25.32
CA GLU A 44 4.97 -7.83 26.52
C GLU A 44 5.11 -9.32 26.22
N ALA A 45 5.06 -9.71 24.94
CA ALA A 45 5.25 -11.09 24.49
C ALA A 45 6.23 -11.14 23.31
N PRO A 46 7.51 -10.74 23.51
CA PRO A 46 8.36 -10.33 22.40
C PRO A 46 8.74 -11.46 21.44
N ASP A 47 8.76 -12.70 21.93
CA ASP A 47 9.08 -13.89 21.13
C ASP A 47 7.85 -14.56 20.51
N VAL A 48 6.64 -14.00 20.72
CA VAL A 48 5.40 -14.58 20.20
C VAL A 48 5.06 -13.98 18.84
N ALA A 49 5.23 -14.77 17.79
CA ALA A 49 4.70 -14.47 16.47
C ALA A 49 3.21 -14.83 16.39
N ARG A 50 2.34 -13.81 16.35
CA ARG A 50 0.87 -14.01 16.33
C ARG A 50 0.32 -14.40 14.96
N GLY A 51 1.13 -14.31 13.91
CA GLY A 51 0.71 -14.53 12.53
C GLY A 51 -0.12 -13.37 11.98
N THR A 52 -0.84 -13.63 10.89
CA THR A 52 -1.63 -12.60 10.20
C THR A 52 -2.86 -12.17 10.99
N SER A 53 -3.26 -10.92 10.79
CA SER A 53 -4.47 -10.28 11.30
C SER A 53 -5.27 -9.70 10.14
N TYR A 54 -6.56 -9.44 10.39
CA TYR A 54 -7.40 -8.61 9.51
C TYR A 54 -7.59 -7.19 10.05
N ASN A 55 -7.05 -6.93 11.24
CA ASN A 55 -7.23 -5.70 11.96
C ASN A 55 -5.91 -4.98 12.14
N GLY A 56 -5.93 -3.66 11.93
CA GLY A 56 -4.93 -2.76 12.48
C GLY A 56 -5.25 -2.54 13.96
N LYS A 57 -4.29 -2.91 14.81
CA LYS A 57 -4.41 -2.79 16.26
C LYS A 57 -3.19 -2.10 16.87
N ILE A 58 -3.45 -1.12 17.72
CA ILE A 58 -2.47 -0.52 18.61
C ILE A 58 -2.98 -0.44 20.03
N THR A 59 -2.07 -0.69 20.97
CA THR A 59 -2.21 -0.43 22.41
C THR A 59 -0.87 0.11 22.91
N PRO A 60 -0.68 0.42 24.21
CA PRO A 60 0.65 0.77 24.72
C PRO A 60 1.75 -0.29 24.48
N THR A 61 1.37 -1.54 24.21
CA THR A 61 2.31 -2.67 24.05
C THR A 61 2.20 -3.37 22.70
N VAL A 62 1.05 -3.26 22.03
CA VAL A 62 0.80 -3.86 20.72
C VAL A 62 0.96 -2.81 19.63
N SER A 63 1.72 -3.15 18.60
CA SER A 63 1.83 -2.39 17.36
C SER A 63 1.39 -3.25 16.18
N SER A 64 1.03 -2.62 15.06
CA SER A 64 0.71 -3.33 13.82
C SER A 64 1.70 -2.99 12.71
N ILE A 65 2.24 -4.01 12.05
CA ILE A 65 3.03 -3.89 10.84
C ILE A 65 2.15 -4.24 9.63
N PHE A 66 2.22 -3.45 8.58
CA PHE A 66 1.43 -3.56 7.36
C PHE A 66 2.36 -3.69 6.16
N ASN A 67 2.35 -4.84 5.49
CA ASN A 67 3.06 -5.02 4.23
C ASN A 67 2.19 -4.63 3.04
N PHE A 68 2.79 -3.99 2.05
CA PHE A 68 2.22 -3.70 0.75
C PHE A 68 3.13 -4.29 -0.32
N ASP A 69 2.54 -4.94 -1.32
CA ASP A 69 3.28 -5.41 -2.49
C ASP A 69 3.12 -4.39 -3.60
N ILE A 70 4.22 -3.79 -4.06
CA ILE A 70 4.15 -2.77 -5.12
C ILE A 70 4.24 -3.46 -6.48
N PRO A 71 3.23 -3.31 -7.36
CA PRO A 71 3.24 -3.97 -8.66
C PRO A 71 4.49 -3.63 -9.48
N SER A 72 5.12 -4.63 -10.10
CA SER A 72 6.32 -4.41 -10.92
C SER A 72 6.09 -3.50 -12.12
N ALA A 73 4.87 -3.48 -12.65
CA ALA A 73 4.49 -2.64 -13.79
C ALA A 73 4.06 -1.22 -13.40
N ILE A 74 4.06 -0.86 -12.11
CA ILE A 74 3.51 0.42 -11.63
C ILE A 74 4.16 1.64 -12.30
N ASN A 75 5.47 1.57 -12.58
CA ASN A 75 6.23 2.64 -13.23
C ASN A 75 6.51 2.38 -14.72
N ILE A 76 5.79 1.45 -15.37
CA ILE A 76 6.14 1.00 -16.74
C ILE A 76 6.09 2.13 -17.77
N ASN A 77 5.18 3.10 -17.60
CA ASN A 77 5.00 4.22 -18.52
C ASN A 77 5.58 5.53 -17.96
N GLN A 78 5.59 5.69 -16.64
CA GLN A 78 6.03 6.90 -15.94
C GLN A 78 6.26 6.59 -14.46
N THR A 79 7.12 7.36 -13.79
CA THR A 79 7.32 7.26 -12.35
C THR A 79 6.05 7.67 -11.60
N LEU A 80 5.53 6.78 -10.74
CA LEU A 80 4.39 7.07 -9.88
C LEU A 80 4.83 7.39 -8.45
N THR A 81 4.04 8.23 -7.78
CA THR A 81 4.16 8.54 -6.36
C THR A 81 3.20 7.67 -5.58
N CYS A 82 3.74 6.96 -4.59
CA CYS A 82 3.03 6.19 -3.60
C CYS A 82 2.78 7.09 -2.38
N SER A 83 1.52 7.27 -2.00
CA SER A 83 1.14 8.06 -0.82
C SER A 83 0.43 7.17 0.19
N LEU A 84 0.99 7.08 1.39
CA LEU A 84 0.38 6.31 2.47
C LEU A 84 -0.68 7.16 3.14
N TRP A 85 -1.92 6.70 3.07
CA TRP A 85 -3.06 7.35 3.69
C TRP A 85 -3.61 6.52 4.83
N PHE A 86 -3.87 7.19 5.96
CA PHE A 86 -4.68 6.66 7.02
C PHE A 86 -6.03 7.38 7.05
N LEU A 87 -7.12 6.65 6.80
CA LEU A 87 -8.49 7.13 6.80
C LEU A 87 -9.16 6.59 8.06
N PHE A 88 -9.26 7.40 9.11
CA PHE A 88 -9.94 6.96 10.33
C PHE A 88 -11.45 6.86 10.06
N PRO A 89 -12.07 5.66 10.03
CA PRO A 89 -13.51 5.54 9.82
C PRO A 89 -14.33 6.28 10.88
N GLU A 90 -15.58 6.63 10.55
CA GLU A 90 -16.54 7.24 11.47
C GLU A 90 -17.22 6.21 12.41
N ARG A 91 -17.12 4.93 12.09
CA ARG A 91 -17.74 3.81 12.83
C ARG A 91 -16.95 2.52 12.63
N ASN A 92 -17.36 1.44 13.32
CA ASN A 92 -16.79 0.10 13.20
C ASN A 92 -15.31 0.00 13.64
N TYR A 93 -14.98 0.68 14.73
CA TYR A 93 -13.68 0.60 15.40
C TYR A 93 -13.89 0.55 16.92
N ARG A 94 -12.85 0.16 17.64
CA ARG A 94 -12.69 0.43 19.09
C ARG A 94 -11.58 1.45 19.25
N PHE A 95 -11.83 2.53 19.97
CA PHE A 95 -10.89 3.63 20.14
C PHE A 95 -11.04 4.27 21.52
N SER A 96 -9.90 4.54 22.16
CA SER A 96 -9.80 5.27 23.43
C SER A 96 -8.43 5.93 23.54
N GLY A 97 -8.26 6.79 24.55
CA GLY A 97 -7.01 7.51 24.81
C GLY A 97 -6.94 8.88 24.13
N ASP A 98 -5.72 9.38 23.98
CA ASP A 98 -5.42 10.73 23.46
C ASP A 98 -5.42 10.82 21.92
N GLY A 99 -5.47 9.70 21.21
CA GLY A 99 -5.39 9.63 19.76
C GLY A 99 -3.99 9.80 19.18
N LEU A 100 -2.95 9.99 20.00
CA LEU A 100 -1.57 10.04 19.52
C LEU A 100 -1.10 8.68 19.02
N VAL A 101 -0.69 8.66 17.76
CA VAL A 101 -0.09 7.51 17.08
C VAL A 101 1.16 7.93 16.33
N LYS A 102 2.03 6.97 16.05
CA LYS A 102 3.23 7.16 15.25
C LYS A 102 3.27 6.18 14.09
N PHE A 103 3.56 6.70 12.91
CA PHE A 103 3.81 5.92 11.71
C PHE A 103 5.30 5.90 11.41
N SER A 104 5.82 4.73 11.06
CA SER A 104 7.19 4.55 10.61
C SER A 104 7.25 3.63 9.39
N ARG A 105 8.30 3.78 8.59
CA ARG A 105 8.67 2.83 7.52
C ARG A 105 9.70 1.85 8.06
N LEU A 106 9.59 0.59 7.69
CA LEU A 106 10.53 -0.46 8.09
C LEU A 106 11.56 -0.76 7.00
N GLU A 107 12.73 -1.26 7.40
CA GLU A 107 13.82 -1.63 6.48
C GLU A 107 13.49 -2.85 5.60
N ALA A 108 12.56 -3.70 6.06
CA ALA A 108 12.11 -4.87 5.33
C ALA A 108 10.64 -5.19 5.64
N PRO A 109 9.95 -5.96 4.77
CA PRO A 109 8.62 -6.48 5.06
C PRO A 109 8.61 -7.43 6.26
N ALA A 110 7.48 -7.48 6.98
CA ALA A 110 7.24 -8.53 7.98
C ALA A 110 6.92 -9.87 7.30
N THR A 111 6.96 -10.95 8.08
CA THR A 111 6.55 -12.29 7.65
C THR A 111 5.56 -12.89 8.65
N LEU A 112 4.99 -14.06 8.35
CA LEU A 112 4.08 -14.76 9.26
C LEU A 112 4.73 -15.15 10.60
N VAL A 113 6.05 -15.19 10.68
CA VAL A 113 6.81 -15.51 11.91
C VAL A 113 7.40 -14.26 12.58
N THR A 114 6.98 -13.07 12.15
CA THR A 114 7.41 -11.82 12.79
C THR A 114 6.75 -11.69 14.17
N SER A 115 7.58 -11.42 15.17
CA SER A 115 7.26 -11.05 16.55
C SER A 115 7.89 -9.70 16.88
N TYR A 116 7.68 -9.17 18.08
CA TYR A 116 8.32 -7.90 18.46
C TYR A 116 9.85 -8.02 18.50
N ALA A 117 10.39 -9.15 18.96
CA ALA A 117 11.83 -9.38 19.10
C ALA A 117 12.57 -9.46 17.77
N ASN A 118 11.90 -9.91 16.69
CA ASN A 118 12.52 -10.09 15.38
C ASN A 118 11.94 -9.17 14.30
N ALA A 119 11.11 -8.18 14.68
CA ALA A 119 10.54 -7.23 13.77
C ALA A 119 11.64 -6.49 12.98
N PRO A 120 11.44 -6.22 11.67
CA PRO A 120 12.36 -5.37 10.92
C PRO A 120 12.57 -4.02 11.60
N ALA A 121 13.80 -3.51 11.55
CA ALA A 121 14.13 -2.23 12.15
C ALA A 121 13.38 -1.08 11.45
N VAL A 122 13.19 0.02 12.18
CA VAL A 122 12.65 1.26 11.61
C VAL A 122 13.70 1.86 10.68
N GLN A 123 13.34 2.02 9.42
CA GLN A 123 14.13 2.73 8.41
C GLN A 123 13.97 4.25 8.56
N GLU A 124 12.73 4.70 8.77
CA GLU A 124 12.37 6.12 8.82
C GLU A 124 11.17 6.33 9.72
N GLU A 125 11.25 7.33 10.60
CA GLU A 125 10.10 7.84 11.36
C GLU A 125 9.35 8.84 10.47
N LEU A 126 8.05 8.61 10.22
CA LEU A 126 7.29 9.37 9.21
C LEU A 126 6.47 10.50 9.85
N GLN A 127 5.47 10.14 10.65
CA GLN A 127 4.50 11.10 11.18
C GLN A 127 4.04 10.67 12.57
N ILE A 128 3.96 11.63 13.49
CA ILE A 128 3.15 11.52 14.71
C ILE A 128 1.87 12.31 14.46
N ALA A 129 0.72 11.68 14.68
CA ALA A 129 -0.59 12.29 14.44
C ALA A 129 -1.51 12.09 15.64
N THR A 130 -2.38 13.08 15.89
CA THR A 130 -3.52 12.91 16.79
C THR A 130 -4.74 12.52 15.97
N LEU A 131 -5.12 11.25 16.06
CA LEU A 131 -6.23 10.66 15.34
C LEU A 131 -7.58 11.13 15.89
N VAL A 132 -8.42 11.58 14.98
CA VAL A 132 -9.82 11.93 15.17
C VAL A 132 -10.66 11.13 14.18
N PRO A 133 -11.70 10.41 14.64
CA PRO A 133 -12.62 9.67 13.76
C PRO A 133 -13.20 10.53 12.64
N GLY A 134 -13.37 9.94 11.45
CA GLY A 134 -13.88 10.61 10.26
C GLY A 134 -12.86 11.49 9.52
N ARG A 135 -11.62 11.60 10.02
CA ARG A 135 -10.55 12.36 9.33
C ARG A 135 -9.60 11.45 8.57
N LYS A 136 -8.94 12.03 7.57
CA LYS A 136 -7.90 11.39 6.77
C LYS A 136 -6.55 12.05 6.99
N TYR A 137 -5.49 11.27 6.92
CA TYR A 137 -4.12 11.69 7.18
C TYR A 137 -3.24 11.19 6.03
N ASN A 138 -2.62 12.10 5.29
CA ASN A 138 -1.49 11.74 4.42
C ASN A 138 -0.26 11.61 5.31
N VAL A 139 0.24 10.39 5.45
CA VAL A 139 1.36 10.06 6.33
C VAL A 139 2.69 10.40 5.65
N THR A 140 2.84 9.99 4.39
CA THR A 140 4.04 10.22 3.59
C THR A 140 3.75 9.99 2.11
N SER A 141 4.57 10.59 1.25
CA SER A 141 4.58 10.38 -0.19
C SER A 141 6.01 10.13 -0.67
N PHE A 142 6.20 9.13 -1.52
CA PHE A 142 7.52 8.72 -2.03
C PHE A 142 7.40 8.07 -3.41
N GLU A 143 8.50 7.92 -4.13
CA GLU A 143 8.50 7.21 -5.41
C GLU A 143 8.14 5.73 -5.20
N CYS A 144 7.19 5.20 -5.98
CA CYS A 144 6.76 3.82 -5.87
C CYS A 144 7.92 2.85 -6.19
N PRO A 145 8.36 1.99 -5.25
CA PRO A 145 9.43 1.05 -5.47
C PRO A 145 8.90 -0.20 -6.22
N ALA A 146 8.77 -0.07 -7.55
CA ALA A 146 8.19 -1.09 -8.42
C ALA A 146 8.74 -2.50 -8.16
N GLY A 147 7.85 -3.46 -7.96
CA GLY A 147 8.19 -4.88 -7.78
C GLY A 147 8.74 -5.24 -6.40
N GLN A 148 8.72 -4.29 -5.44
CA GLN A 148 9.17 -4.52 -4.08
C GLN A 148 7.98 -4.66 -3.13
N ALA A 149 8.16 -5.47 -2.09
CA ALA A 149 7.32 -5.39 -0.91
C ALA A 149 7.91 -4.34 0.05
N ILE A 150 7.05 -3.53 0.65
CA ILE A 150 7.42 -2.53 1.66
C ILE A 150 6.55 -2.69 2.90
N ALA A 151 7.01 -2.20 4.04
CA ALA A 151 6.24 -2.24 5.27
C ALA A 151 6.24 -0.93 6.03
N PHE A 152 5.09 -0.66 6.64
CA PHE A 152 4.88 0.43 7.58
C PHE A 152 4.46 -0.13 8.93
N ARG A 153 4.77 0.58 10.00
CA ARG A 153 4.37 0.23 11.36
C ARG A 153 3.57 1.37 11.96
N LEU A 154 2.44 1.02 12.56
CA LEU A 154 1.61 1.91 13.38
C LEU A 154 1.85 1.56 14.84
N ASP A 155 2.24 2.57 15.60
CA ASP A 155 2.49 2.51 17.03
C ASP A 155 1.52 3.44 17.77
N ASN A 156 1.20 3.05 19.00
CA ASN A 156 0.80 4.03 20.01
C ASN A 156 1.94 5.05 20.23
N ALA A 157 1.60 6.33 20.42
CA ALA A 157 2.55 7.39 20.77
C ALA A 157 2.14 8.15 22.05
N GLY A 158 1.32 7.52 22.91
CA GLY A 158 0.68 8.14 24.05
C GLY A 158 -0.18 7.13 24.80
N SER A 159 -1.48 7.41 24.93
CA SER A 159 -2.45 6.52 25.59
C SER A 159 -3.47 5.90 24.63
N THR A 160 -3.32 6.12 23.33
CA THR A 160 -4.18 5.56 22.29
C THR A 160 -4.25 4.04 22.32
N GLU A 161 -5.48 3.53 22.38
CA GLU A 161 -5.80 2.19 21.93
C GLU A 161 -6.74 2.30 20.73
N LEU A 162 -6.44 1.56 19.67
CA LEU A 162 -7.23 1.54 18.46
C LEU A 162 -7.25 0.12 17.90
N ASP A 163 -8.43 -0.35 17.51
CA ASP A 163 -8.62 -1.62 16.82
C ASP A 163 -9.69 -1.41 15.73
N TYR A 164 -9.30 -1.60 14.47
CA TYR A 164 -10.18 -1.46 13.32
C TYR A 164 -9.99 -2.62 12.35
N PHE A 165 -11.06 -3.01 11.66
CA PHE A 165 -10.99 -4.00 10.58
C PHE A 165 -10.55 -3.33 9.27
N GLN A 166 -9.61 -3.95 8.55
CA GLN A 166 -9.19 -3.48 7.23
C GLN A 166 -10.20 -3.97 6.17
N ASP A 167 -11.26 -3.18 5.94
CA ASP A 167 -12.34 -3.55 5.02
C ASP A 167 -12.08 -3.11 3.58
N TYR A 168 -11.78 -4.08 2.71
CA TYR A 168 -11.62 -3.85 1.27
C TYR A 168 -12.92 -4.03 0.47
N ASN A 169 -14.03 -4.40 1.12
CA ASN A 169 -15.31 -4.58 0.44
C ASN A 169 -15.92 -3.25 0.02
N GLU A 170 -16.74 -3.25 -1.04
CA GLU A 170 -17.29 -2.03 -1.62
C GLU A 170 -18.58 -1.56 -0.89
N PRO A 171 -18.70 -0.27 -0.48
CA PRO A 171 -17.70 0.79 -0.63
C PRO A 171 -16.55 0.63 0.38
N PRO A 172 -15.27 0.72 -0.07
CA PRO A 172 -14.13 0.51 0.81
C PRO A 172 -14.13 1.54 1.95
N LEU A 173 -14.23 1.04 3.17
CA LEU A 173 -13.76 1.74 4.36
C LEU A 173 -12.36 1.18 4.67
N LEU A 174 -11.42 1.37 3.75
CA LEU A 174 -10.02 0.95 3.90
C LEU A 174 -9.31 1.95 4.81
N PRO A 175 -9.01 1.61 6.08
CA PRO A 175 -8.48 2.63 6.98
C PRO A 175 -6.99 2.90 6.73
N LEU A 176 -6.25 1.94 6.18
CA LEU A 176 -4.89 2.17 5.68
C LEU A 176 -4.82 1.77 4.20
N GLU A 177 -4.35 2.68 3.35
CA GLU A 177 -4.18 2.45 1.92
C GLU A 177 -2.91 3.15 1.40
N LEU A 178 -2.37 2.62 0.30
CA LEU A 178 -1.24 3.21 -0.40
C LEU A 178 -1.69 3.66 -1.79
N ALA A 179 -2.02 4.95 -1.94
CA ALA A 179 -2.52 5.50 -3.19
C ALA A 179 -1.39 5.75 -4.20
N PHE A 180 -1.66 5.49 -5.48
CA PHE A 180 -0.75 5.67 -6.60
C PHE A 180 -1.19 6.86 -7.43
N THR A 181 -0.31 7.83 -7.56
CA THR A 181 -0.59 9.09 -8.27
C THR A 181 0.49 9.33 -9.32
N SER A 182 0.06 9.77 -10.50
CA SER A 182 1.01 10.18 -11.53
C SER A 182 1.27 11.68 -11.45
N PRO A 183 2.48 12.14 -11.78
CA PRO A 183 2.83 13.56 -11.74
C PRO A 183 1.99 14.43 -12.68
N ASN A 184 1.30 13.84 -13.67
CA ASN A 184 0.57 14.56 -14.71
C ASN A 184 -0.96 14.50 -14.57
N VAL A 185 -1.50 14.03 -13.44
CA VAL A 185 -2.91 14.28 -13.12
C VAL A 185 -2.97 15.59 -12.35
N ASP A 186 -2.83 16.70 -13.08
CA ASP A 186 -3.44 17.94 -12.65
C ASP A 186 -4.95 17.68 -12.59
N GLU A 187 -5.54 17.81 -11.41
CA GLU A 187 -6.99 17.84 -11.27
C GLU A 187 -7.51 19.05 -12.08
N GLY A 188 -8.05 18.76 -13.26
CA GLY A 188 -8.83 19.67 -14.09
C GLY A 188 -10.31 19.34 -14.00
#